data_AF-A0A0F3HP06-F1
#
_entry.id   AF-A0A0F3HP06-F1
#
_cell.length_a   1.000
_cell.length_b   1.000
_cell.length_c   1.000
_cell.angle_alpha   90.00
_cell.angle_beta   90.00
_cell.angle_gamma   90.00
#
_symmetry.space_group_name_H-M   'P 1'
#
loop_
_entity.id
_entity.type
_entity.pdbx_description
1 polymer ?
#
loop_
_entity_poly.entity_id
_entity_poly.type
_entity_poly.pdbx_seq_one_letter_code
_entity_poly.pdbx_strand_id
1 'polypeptide(L)'
;MTNKIYEYKDDQDWYVGSYSVFGGIRTLTDDELEFPLFDLAKIFRDEERGFPLSVTVLRYGSAYRLLSFVVDILNQEVDRNLEVIQRQGALLLVENGQLLHVELPKEGVNVQDFFETNKVRETLLIATRNEGKTKEFRAIFDKLGYDVENLNDYPDLPEVAETGMTFEENARLKAETISQLTGKMVLADDSGLKVDVLGGLPGVWSARFAGVGATDQENNAKLLHELAMVFELKDRSAQFHTTLVVASPGKESLVVEADWPGYINFEPKGENGFGYDPLFLVGETGKSSAELTLEEKNSQSHRALAVKKLLEVFPSWQSKPSL
;
A
#
# COMPACT_ATOMS: atom_id res chain seq x y z
N MET A 1 42.53 27.23 -7.66
CA MET A 1 42.79 26.31 -6.54
C MET A 1 42.96 24.92 -7.15
N THR A 2 44.03 24.21 -6.86
CA THR A 2 44.20 22.81 -7.29
C THR A 2 43.25 21.94 -6.49
N ASN A 3 42.31 21.27 -7.16
CA ASN A 3 41.44 20.30 -6.49
C ASN A 3 42.31 19.19 -5.89
N LYS A 4 42.00 18.78 -4.66
CA LYS A 4 42.64 17.62 -4.02
C LYS A 4 42.38 16.39 -4.88
N ILE A 5 43.44 15.66 -5.20
CA ILE A 5 43.37 14.40 -5.95
C ILE A 5 43.44 13.25 -4.96
N TYR A 6 42.55 12.29 -5.14
CA TYR A 6 42.45 11.06 -4.41
C TYR A 6 42.87 9.92 -5.33
N GLU A 7 43.60 8.94 -4.82
CA GLU A 7 44.02 7.77 -5.59
C GLU A 7 43.87 6.51 -4.72
N TYR A 8 43.34 5.47 -5.34
CA TYR A 8 43.36 4.11 -4.82
C TYR A 8 43.99 3.20 -5.86
N LYS A 9 44.94 2.34 -5.46
CA LYS A 9 45.63 1.44 -6.37
C LYS A 9 46.08 0.16 -5.69
N ASP A 10 45.72 -0.98 -6.27
CA ASP A 10 46.25 -2.29 -5.96
C ASP A 10 46.50 -3.11 -7.26
N ASP A 11 46.70 -4.41 -7.13
CA ASP A 11 46.96 -5.31 -8.27
C ASP A 11 45.75 -5.47 -9.21
N GLN A 12 44.52 -5.28 -8.72
CA GLN A 12 43.28 -5.53 -9.44
C GLN A 12 42.51 -4.24 -9.76
N ASP A 13 42.76 -3.15 -9.03
CA ASP A 13 41.96 -1.94 -9.06
C ASP A 13 42.83 -0.68 -9.06
N TRP A 14 42.41 0.31 -9.84
CA TRP A 14 43.07 1.61 -9.88
C TRP A 14 42.06 2.71 -10.20
N TYR A 15 41.87 3.62 -9.25
CA TYR A 15 40.91 4.72 -9.34
C TYR A 15 41.59 6.03 -9.00
N VAL A 16 41.22 7.09 -9.71
CA VAL A 16 41.64 8.46 -9.40
C VAL A 16 40.41 9.34 -9.31
N GLY A 17 40.28 10.08 -8.23
CA GLY A 17 39.11 10.87 -7.89
C GLY A 17 39.46 12.32 -7.57
N SER A 18 38.51 13.22 -7.75
CA SER A 18 38.58 14.59 -7.22
C SER A 18 37.19 15.09 -6.86
N TYR A 19 37.12 15.88 -5.79
CA TYR A 19 35.89 16.59 -5.42
C TYR A 19 35.74 17.84 -6.28
N SER A 20 34.59 17.99 -6.93
CA SER A 20 34.35 19.03 -7.95
C SER A 20 32.88 19.42 -8.01
N VAL A 21 32.55 20.59 -8.59
CA VAL A 21 31.15 21.01 -8.71
C VAL A 21 30.39 20.06 -9.62
N PHE A 22 30.84 19.84 -10.86
CA PHE A 22 30.23 18.92 -11.80
C PHE A 22 31.15 17.74 -12.10
N GLY A 23 30.76 16.56 -11.63
CA GLY A 23 31.51 15.34 -11.81
C GLY A 23 30.73 14.19 -12.42
N GLY A 24 31.40 13.05 -12.51
CA GLY A 24 30.87 11.79 -13.01
C GLY A 24 31.92 10.69 -12.84
N ILE A 25 31.49 9.45 -12.97
CA ILE A 25 32.38 8.29 -12.95
C ILE A 25 32.59 7.84 -14.40
N ARG A 26 33.85 7.68 -14.82
CA ARG A 26 34.24 7.30 -16.19
C ARG A 26 35.24 6.16 -16.15
N THR A 27 35.16 5.25 -17.12
CA THR A 27 36.19 4.23 -17.35
C THR A 27 37.18 4.71 -18.41
N LEU A 28 38.46 4.35 -18.24
CA LEU A 28 39.47 4.46 -19.29
C LEU A 28 39.57 3.20 -20.16
N THR A 29 38.96 2.11 -19.72
CA THR A 29 38.86 0.83 -20.44
C THR A 29 37.44 0.65 -21.01
N ASP A 30 37.31 -0.24 -21.99
CA ASP A 30 36.02 -0.66 -22.56
C ASP A 30 35.25 -1.61 -21.62
N ASP A 31 35.75 -1.85 -20.40
CA ASP A 31 35.10 -2.72 -19.42
C ASP A 31 33.79 -2.08 -18.96
N GLU A 32 32.68 -2.82 -19.12
CA GLU A 32 31.42 -2.42 -18.51
C GLU A 32 31.54 -2.53 -16.99
N LEU A 33 31.30 -1.40 -16.30
CA LEU A 33 31.16 -1.42 -14.85
C LEU A 33 29.89 -2.21 -14.53
N GLU A 34 30.03 -3.33 -13.83
CA GLU A 34 28.90 -4.17 -13.41
C GLU A 34 27.95 -3.45 -12.43
N PHE A 35 28.32 -2.27 -11.95
CA PHE A 35 27.61 -1.48 -10.96
C PHE A 35 26.87 -0.30 -11.63
N PRO A 36 25.56 -0.09 -11.39
CA PRO A 36 24.80 1.02 -11.93
C PRO A 36 25.15 2.34 -11.21
N LEU A 37 26.27 2.94 -11.60
CA LEU A 37 26.80 4.19 -11.02
C LEU A 37 25.83 5.37 -11.14
N PHE A 38 24.89 5.30 -12.08
CA PHE A 38 23.83 6.28 -12.25
C PHE A 38 22.95 6.43 -11.02
N ASP A 39 22.79 5.39 -10.20
CA ASP A 39 21.94 5.47 -9.00
C ASP A 39 22.67 6.11 -7.81
N LEU A 40 23.98 5.90 -7.66
CA LEU A 40 24.80 6.65 -6.69
C LEU A 40 24.84 8.14 -7.00
N ALA A 41 24.90 8.48 -8.30
CA ALA A 41 24.87 9.87 -8.72
C ALA A 41 23.58 10.58 -8.29
N LYS A 42 22.46 9.86 -8.16
CA LYS A 42 21.20 10.40 -7.61
C LYS A 42 21.28 10.55 -6.09
N ILE A 43 21.81 9.56 -5.38
CA ILE A 43 21.92 9.56 -3.91
C ILE A 43 22.80 10.72 -3.42
N PHE A 44 23.87 10.99 -4.15
CA PHE A 44 24.83 12.04 -3.83
C PHE A 44 24.62 13.32 -4.63
N ARG A 45 23.50 13.43 -5.36
CA ARG A 45 23.21 14.63 -6.13
C ARG A 45 22.90 15.78 -5.18
N ASP A 46 23.62 16.87 -5.35
CA ASP A 46 23.30 18.17 -4.80
C ASP A 46 22.50 18.96 -5.85
N GLU A 47 21.40 19.61 -5.47
CA GLU A 47 20.55 20.36 -6.41
C GLU A 47 21.28 21.58 -7.03
N GLU A 48 22.22 22.18 -6.30
CA GLU A 48 23.02 23.33 -6.77
C GLU A 48 24.26 22.90 -7.55
N ARG A 49 24.85 21.74 -7.24
CA ARG A 49 26.16 21.33 -7.77
C ARG A 49 26.10 20.14 -8.73
N GLY A 50 25.12 19.25 -8.64
CA GLY A 50 25.08 18.00 -9.37
C GLY A 50 25.79 16.87 -8.61
N PHE A 51 26.47 15.95 -9.31
CA PHE A 51 27.27 14.91 -8.66
C PHE A 51 28.66 15.47 -8.30
N PRO A 52 29.02 15.58 -7.02
CA PRO A 52 30.15 16.42 -6.60
C PRO A 52 31.52 15.71 -6.73
N LEU A 53 31.61 14.66 -7.53
CA LEU A 53 32.77 13.78 -7.63
C LEU A 53 33.10 13.46 -9.08
N SER A 54 34.35 13.69 -9.47
CA SER A 54 34.90 13.19 -10.73
C SER A 54 35.80 12.00 -10.44
N VAL A 55 35.41 10.79 -10.85
CA VAL A 55 36.20 9.57 -10.67
C VAL A 55 36.53 8.95 -12.03
N THR A 56 37.80 8.67 -12.25
CA THR A 56 38.30 7.94 -13.40
C THR A 56 38.76 6.57 -12.93
N VAL A 57 38.14 5.53 -13.49
CA VAL A 57 38.46 4.12 -13.24
C VAL A 57 39.45 3.66 -14.31
N LEU A 58 40.70 3.41 -13.91
CA LEU A 58 41.77 2.95 -14.79
C LEU A 58 41.82 1.42 -14.86
N ARG A 59 41.43 0.74 -13.78
CA ARG A 59 41.31 -0.72 -13.69
C ARG A 59 40.20 -1.06 -12.70
N TYR A 60 39.37 -2.03 -13.03
CA TYR A 60 38.22 -2.43 -12.24
C TYR A 60 38.21 -3.94 -11.99
N GLY A 61 38.08 -4.31 -10.71
CA GLY A 61 37.96 -5.68 -10.22
C GLY A 61 37.05 -5.81 -8.99
N SER A 62 36.60 -4.71 -8.37
CA SER A 62 35.67 -4.77 -7.24
C SER A 62 34.76 -3.55 -7.10
N ALA A 63 33.44 -3.81 -7.14
CA ALA A 63 32.43 -2.80 -6.80
C ALA A 63 32.61 -2.26 -5.37
N TYR A 64 32.93 -3.12 -4.39
CA TYR A 64 33.14 -2.72 -2.99
C TYR A 64 34.28 -1.71 -2.86
N ARG A 65 35.43 -1.97 -3.49
CA ARG A 65 36.58 -1.06 -3.42
C ARG A 65 36.31 0.27 -4.10
N LEU A 66 35.68 0.26 -5.27
CA LEU A 66 35.28 1.48 -5.96
C LEU A 66 34.29 2.30 -5.12
N LEU A 67 33.28 1.65 -4.55
CA LEU A 67 32.28 2.33 -3.71
C LEU A 67 32.89 2.88 -2.42
N SER A 68 33.78 2.12 -1.78
CA SER A 68 34.50 2.58 -0.58
C SER A 68 35.36 3.81 -0.90
N PHE A 69 36.09 3.80 -2.02
CA PHE A 69 36.86 4.95 -2.47
C PHE A 69 35.99 6.19 -2.69
N VAL A 70 34.81 6.04 -3.30
CA VAL A 70 33.85 7.14 -3.50
C VAL A 70 33.35 7.68 -2.15
N VAL A 71 32.93 6.80 -1.25
CA VAL A 71 32.40 7.13 0.08
C VAL A 71 33.46 7.84 0.95
N ASP A 72 34.70 7.37 0.92
CA ASP A 72 35.81 7.98 1.67
C ASP A 72 36.07 9.43 1.28
N ILE A 73 35.95 9.75 -0.02
CA ILE A 73 36.10 11.13 -0.48
C ILE A 73 34.93 11.99 0.02
N LEU A 74 33.70 11.49 -0.05
CA LEU A 74 32.51 12.22 0.40
C LEU A 74 32.56 12.50 1.90
N ASN A 75 32.95 11.52 2.72
CA ASN A 75 33.08 11.70 4.16
C ASN A 75 34.16 12.75 4.50
N GLN A 76 35.28 12.78 3.74
CA GLN A 76 36.34 13.77 3.97
C GLN A 76 35.99 15.19 3.53
N GLU A 77 35.22 15.35 2.45
CA GLU A 77 34.96 16.66 1.83
C GLU A 77 33.63 17.29 2.26
N VAL A 78 32.65 16.47 2.67
CA VAL A 78 31.26 16.91 2.90
C VAL A 78 30.79 16.66 4.34
N ASP A 79 31.68 16.25 5.25
CA ASP A 79 31.36 15.93 6.66
C ASP A 79 30.14 14.99 6.78
N ARG A 80 30.12 13.98 5.92
CA ARG A 80 29.12 12.90 5.92
C ARG A 80 29.63 11.71 6.72
N ASN A 81 28.70 10.83 7.09
CA ASN A 81 28.99 9.62 7.85
C ASN A 81 28.45 8.39 7.11
N LEU A 82 28.96 8.20 5.90
CA LEU A 82 28.62 7.10 5.00
C LEU A 82 29.48 5.86 5.28
N GLU A 83 28.88 4.68 5.18
CA GLU A 83 29.55 3.38 5.34
C GLU A 83 29.12 2.43 4.21
N VAL A 84 30.05 1.58 3.77
CA VAL A 84 29.79 0.48 2.84
C VAL A 84 29.91 -0.84 3.60
N ILE A 85 28.80 -1.55 3.74
CA ILE A 85 28.74 -2.83 4.46
C ILE A 85 28.52 -3.96 3.44
N GLN A 86 29.32 -5.02 3.53
CA GLN A 86 29.09 -6.23 2.74
C GLN A 86 28.26 -7.25 3.54
N ARG A 87 27.16 -7.74 2.98
CA ARG A 87 26.30 -8.75 3.62
C ARG A 87 25.77 -9.73 2.59
N GLN A 88 26.12 -11.02 2.73
CA GLN A 88 25.68 -12.10 1.83
C GLN A 88 25.89 -11.81 0.33
N GLY A 89 27.02 -11.17 -0.01
CA GLY A 89 27.34 -10.79 -1.39
C GLY A 89 26.74 -9.45 -1.84
N ALA A 90 25.75 -8.90 -1.14
CA ALA A 90 25.24 -7.56 -1.38
C ALA A 90 26.12 -6.47 -0.75
N LEU A 91 26.08 -5.26 -1.32
CA LEU A 91 26.70 -4.06 -0.77
C LEU A 91 25.62 -3.10 -0.27
N LEU A 92 25.72 -2.69 0.97
CA LEU A 92 24.80 -1.77 1.63
C LEU A 92 25.49 -0.43 1.82
N LEU A 93 24.93 0.63 1.25
CA LEU A 93 25.34 1.99 1.55
C LEU A 93 24.48 2.52 2.68
N VAL A 94 25.10 2.88 3.80
CA VAL A 94 24.41 3.34 5.01
C VAL A 94 24.91 4.72 5.40
N GLU A 95 24.04 5.59 5.89
CA GLU A 95 24.43 6.86 6.51
C GLU A 95 23.72 7.02 7.85
N ASN A 96 24.49 7.20 8.93
CA ASN A 96 23.93 7.37 10.28
C ASN A 96 22.89 6.27 10.66
N GLY A 97 23.12 5.03 10.21
CA GLY A 97 22.22 3.90 10.42
C GLY A 97 21.03 3.81 9.45
N GLN A 98 20.89 4.74 8.50
CA GLN A 98 19.87 4.69 7.45
C GLN A 98 20.41 4.01 6.19
N LEU A 99 19.71 2.99 5.70
CA LEU A 99 20.06 2.32 4.45
C LEU A 99 19.68 3.19 3.25
N LEU A 100 20.68 3.61 2.48
CA LEU A 100 20.52 4.49 1.31
C LEU A 100 20.49 3.73 -0.02
N HIS A 101 21.26 2.64 -0.14
CA HIS A 101 21.32 1.80 -1.33
C HIS A 101 21.61 0.35 -0.99
N VAL A 102 21.09 -0.56 -1.80
CA VAL A 102 21.44 -1.98 -1.78
C VAL A 102 21.84 -2.37 -3.19
N GLU A 103 23.11 -2.74 -3.37
CA GLU A 103 23.58 -3.39 -4.58
C GLU A 103 23.52 -4.89 -4.40
N LEU A 104 22.82 -5.57 -5.31
CA LEU A 104 22.69 -7.02 -5.31
C LEU A 104 23.59 -7.65 -6.40
N PRO A 105 24.16 -8.85 -6.16
CA PRO A 105 24.81 -9.60 -7.23
C PRO A 105 23.80 -9.99 -8.32
N LYS A 106 24.29 -10.33 -9.52
CA LYS A 106 23.44 -10.61 -10.70
C LYS A 106 22.45 -11.75 -10.46
N GLU A 107 22.88 -12.76 -9.71
CA GLU A 107 22.08 -13.91 -9.29
C GLU A 107 21.11 -13.62 -8.14
N GLY A 108 21.19 -12.43 -7.54
CA GLY A 108 20.43 -12.02 -6.36
C GLY A 108 20.95 -12.64 -5.06
N VAL A 109 20.23 -12.38 -3.97
CA VAL A 109 20.52 -12.94 -2.64
C VAL A 109 19.33 -13.76 -2.15
N ASN A 110 19.60 -14.79 -1.35
CA ASN A 110 18.55 -15.53 -0.67
C ASN A 110 17.86 -14.65 0.39
N VAL A 111 16.53 -14.58 0.35
CA VAL A 111 15.73 -13.73 1.24
C VAL A 111 15.87 -14.13 2.72
N GLN A 112 15.77 -15.43 3.03
CA GLN A 112 15.89 -15.92 4.39
C GLN A 112 17.28 -15.63 4.96
N ASP A 113 18.33 -15.78 4.16
CA ASP A 113 19.71 -15.55 4.62
C ASP A 113 20.00 -14.05 4.78
N PHE A 114 19.39 -13.20 3.95
CA PHE A 114 19.62 -11.75 3.99
C PHE A 114 18.78 -11.03 5.04
N PHE A 115 17.49 -11.35 5.17
CA PHE A 115 16.58 -10.74 6.14
C PHE A 115 16.44 -11.53 7.44
N GLU A 116 17.03 -12.72 7.54
CA GLU A 116 16.82 -13.68 8.64
C GLU A 116 15.34 -14.11 8.76
N THR A 117 14.54 -13.85 7.72
CA THR A 117 13.14 -14.21 7.60
C THR A 117 12.74 -14.39 6.13
N ASN A 118 11.84 -15.33 5.86
CA ASN A 118 11.16 -15.46 4.56
C ASN A 118 10.03 -14.44 4.41
N LYS A 119 9.65 -13.75 5.49
CA LYS A 119 8.57 -12.79 5.51
C LYS A 119 9.07 -11.40 5.15
N VAL A 120 9.11 -11.14 3.85
CA VAL A 120 9.44 -9.83 3.26
C VAL A 120 8.20 -8.99 2.96
N ARG A 121 7.01 -9.63 2.93
CA ARG A 121 5.74 -8.94 2.75
C ARG A 121 5.20 -8.49 4.09
N GLU A 122 4.79 -7.24 4.14
CA GLU A 122 4.04 -6.70 5.27
C GLU A 122 2.67 -7.37 5.34
N THR A 123 2.17 -7.53 6.57
CA THR A 123 0.85 -8.10 6.79
C THR A 123 -0.15 -7.00 7.12
N LEU A 124 -1.26 -6.99 6.38
CA LEU A 124 -2.41 -6.16 6.67
C LEU A 124 -3.52 -7.02 7.26
N LEU A 125 -3.91 -6.73 8.50
CA LEU A 125 -5.03 -7.40 9.15
C LEU A 125 -6.34 -6.69 8.77
N ILE A 126 -7.28 -7.38 8.14
CA ILE A 126 -8.61 -6.84 7.85
C ILE A 126 -9.53 -7.11 9.04
N ALA A 127 -10.06 -6.06 9.64
CA ALA A 127 -10.98 -6.12 10.79
C ALA A 127 -12.41 -6.56 10.36
N THR A 128 -12.51 -7.73 9.72
CA THR A 128 -13.77 -8.34 9.28
C THR A 128 -13.74 -9.86 9.48
N ARG A 129 -14.89 -10.43 9.83
CA ARG A 129 -15.15 -11.88 9.77
C ARG A 129 -15.88 -12.30 8.48
N ASN A 130 -16.33 -11.33 7.68
CA ASN A 130 -17.04 -11.58 6.43
C ASN A 130 -16.05 -12.01 5.33
N GLU A 131 -16.11 -13.29 4.94
CA GLU A 131 -15.25 -13.87 3.90
C GLU A 131 -15.45 -13.27 2.51
N GLY A 132 -16.65 -12.77 2.20
CA GLY A 132 -16.91 -12.03 0.96
C GLY A 132 -16.06 -10.76 0.87
N LYS A 133 -16.06 -9.95 1.94
CA LYS A 133 -15.17 -8.77 2.06
C LYS A 133 -13.70 -9.16 2.02
N THR A 134 -13.30 -10.20 2.78
CA THR A 134 -11.91 -10.68 2.79
C THR A 134 -11.44 -11.06 1.38
N LYS A 135 -12.27 -11.77 0.62
CA LYS A 135 -11.92 -12.18 -0.76
C LYS A 135 -11.69 -10.99 -1.67
N GLU A 136 -12.53 -9.96 -1.59
CA GLU A 136 -12.36 -8.71 -2.35
C GLU A 136 -11.04 -8.01 -1.96
N PHE A 137 -10.78 -7.81 -0.65
CA PHE A 137 -9.56 -7.15 -0.19
C PHE A 137 -8.28 -7.94 -0.52
N ARG A 138 -8.29 -9.26 -0.34
CA ARG A 138 -7.13 -10.11 -0.65
C ARG A 138 -6.74 -10.00 -2.13
N ALA A 139 -7.72 -10.00 -3.04
CA ALA A 139 -7.45 -9.84 -4.47
C ALA A 139 -6.84 -8.46 -4.82
N ILE A 140 -7.16 -7.42 -4.06
CA ILE A 140 -6.66 -6.07 -4.28
C ILE A 140 -5.25 -5.91 -3.66
N PHE A 141 -5.06 -6.29 -2.40
CA PHE A 141 -3.82 -6.08 -1.65
C PHE A 141 -2.69 -7.04 -2.01
N ASP A 142 -3.01 -8.23 -2.53
CA ASP A 142 -1.98 -9.14 -3.03
C ASP A 142 -1.20 -8.52 -4.21
N LYS A 143 -1.88 -7.77 -5.08
CA LYS A 143 -1.22 -7.03 -6.18
C LYS A 143 -0.28 -5.93 -5.69
N LEU A 144 -0.41 -5.53 -4.43
CA LEU A 144 0.37 -4.47 -3.79
C LEU A 144 1.50 -5.00 -2.92
N GLY A 145 1.68 -6.32 -2.84
CA GLY A 145 2.76 -6.90 -2.05
C GLY A 145 2.41 -7.16 -0.59
N TYR A 146 1.13 -7.11 -0.19
CA TYR A 146 0.71 -7.39 1.19
C TYR A 146 0.16 -8.80 1.36
N ASP A 147 0.50 -9.41 2.50
CA ASP A 147 -0.21 -10.58 2.99
C ASP A 147 -1.44 -10.13 3.77
N VAL A 148 -2.57 -10.81 3.57
CA VAL A 148 -3.87 -10.42 4.14
C VAL A 148 -4.37 -11.47 5.12
N GLU A 149 -4.40 -11.08 6.39
CA GLU A 149 -5.07 -11.80 7.48
C GLU A 149 -6.46 -11.21 7.73
N ASN A 150 -7.35 -11.96 8.37
CA ASN A 150 -8.65 -11.45 8.81
C ASN A 150 -8.96 -11.85 10.26
N LEU A 151 -10.09 -11.42 10.82
CA LEU A 151 -10.41 -11.73 12.21
C LEU A 151 -10.66 -13.22 12.46
N ASN A 152 -10.93 -14.04 11.44
CA ASN A 152 -11.09 -15.49 11.60
C ASN A 152 -9.76 -16.19 11.93
N ASP A 153 -8.62 -15.56 11.62
CA ASP A 153 -7.29 -16.01 12.07
C ASP A 153 -7.05 -15.73 13.57
N TYR A 154 -7.93 -14.93 14.20
CA TYR A 154 -7.86 -14.48 15.60
C TYR A 154 -9.17 -14.74 16.34
N PRO A 155 -9.50 -16.01 16.66
CA PRO A 155 -10.77 -16.37 17.28
C PRO A 155 -10.94 -15.77 18.70
N ASP A 156 -9.84 -15.49 19.40
CA ASP A 156 -9.87 -14.97 20.77
C ASP A 156 -10.06 -13.45 20.85
N LEU A 157 -10.02 -12.73 19.72
CA LEU A 157 -10.28 -11.29 19.71
C LEU A 157 -11.77 -11.02 19.95
N PRO A 158 -12.11 -10.05 20.82
CA PRO A 158 -13.49 -9.70 21.10
C PRO A 158 -14.16 -9.10 19.87
N GLU A 159 -15.49 -9.26 19.77
CA GLU A 159 -16.27 -8.48 18.82
C GLU A 159 -16.28 -7.00 19.23
N VAL A 160 -15.94 -6.13 18.29
CA VAL A 160 -16.01 -4.68 18.49
C VAL A 160 -17.44 -4.24 18.17
N ALA A 161 -18.15 -3.74 19.18
CA ALA A 161 -19.51 -3.25 19.02
C ALA A 161 -19.52 -1.98 18.14
N GLU A 162 -20.29 -2.00 17.05
CA GLU A 162 -20.51 -0.85 16.17
C GLU A 162 -21.52 0.11 16.78
N THR A 163 -21.06 1.02 17.64
CA THR A 163 -21.89 2.01 18.34
C THR A 163 -21.94 3.38 17.66
N GLY A 164 -21.19 3.55 16.57
CA GLY A 164 -21.16 4.79 15.79
C GLY A 164 -22.45 5.04 15.02
N MET A 165 -22.71 6.31 14.72
CA MET A 165 -23.84 6.75 13.90
C MET A 165 -23.44 7.00 12.44
N THR A 166 -22.14 6.94 12.14
CA THR A 166 -21.56 7.10 10.82
C THR A 166 -20.68 5.90 10.45
N PHE A 167 -20.46 5.71 9.15
CA PHE A 167 -19.55 4.68 8.65
C PHE A 167 -18.11 4.89 9.14
N GLU A 168 -17.64 6.13 9.17
CA GLU A 168 -16.30 6.46 9.67
C GLU A 168 -16.13 6.12 11.15
N GLU A 169 -17.07 6.50 12.02
CA GLU A 169 -16.99 6.18 13.45
C GLU A 169 -16.90 4.68 13.69
N ASN A 170 -17.70 3.88 12.99
CA ASN A 170 -17.68 2.41 13.10
C ASN A 170 -16.37 1.83 12.56
N ALA A 171 -15.90 2.31 11.40
CA ALA A 171 -14.66 1.84 10.80
C ALA A 171 -13.45 2.19 11.70
N ARG A 172 -13.38 3.41 12.23
CA ARG A 172 -12.32 3.84 13.18
C ARG A 172 -12.34 2.99 14.43
N LEU A 173 -13.51 2.84 15.05
CA LEU A 173 -13.65 2.06 16.28
C LEU A 173 -13.15 0.62 16.07
N LYS A 174 -13.48 -0.02 14.93
CA LYS A 174 -12.96 -1.35 14.56
C LYS A 174 -11.45 -1.33 14.32
N ALA A 175 -10.94 -0.45 13.47
CA ALA A 175 -9.53 -0.42 13.08
C ALA A 175 -8.61 -0.14 14.28
N GLU A 176 -8.92 0.90 15.04
CA GLU A 176 -8.08 1.38 16.15
C GLU A 176 -8.09 0.38 17.30
N THR A 177 -9.26 -0.17 17.66
CA THR A 177 -9.35 -1.18 18.73
C THR A 177 -8.57 -2.44 18.38
N ILE A 178 -8.76 -2.99 17.17
CA ILE A 178 -8.05 -4.21 16.77
C ILE A 178 -6.55 -3.95 16.60
N SER A 179 -6.16 -2.77 16.09
CA SER A 179 -4.75 -2.39 15.97
C SER A 179 -4.08 -2.30 17.34
N GLN A 180 -4.76 -1.71 18.32
CA GLN A 180 -4.27 -1.62 19.69
C GLN A 180 -4.14 -3.01 20.35
N LEU A 181 -5.11 -3.90 20.15
CA LEU A 181 -5.09 -5.24 20.74
C LEU A 181 -4.02 -6.16 20.12
N THR A 182 -3.75 -6.00 18.83
CA THR A 182 -2.85 -6.90 18.08
C THR A 182 -1.45 -6.35 17.87
N GLY A 183 -1.26 -5.04 18.03
CA GLY A 183 -0.02 -4.35 17.66
C GLY A 183 0.23 -4.30 16.15
N LYS A 184 -0.78 -4.64 15.32
CA LYS A 184 -0.65 -4.73 13.86
C LYS A 184 -1.23 -3.52 13.14
N MET A 185 -0.81 -3.34 11.89
CA MET A 185 -1.51 -2.47 10.94
C MET A 185 -2.84 -3.13 10.54
N VAL A 186 -3.94 -2.42 10.73
CA VAL A 186 -5.29 -2.91 10.54
C VAL A 186 -6.03 -2.06 9.54
N LEU A 187 -6.71 -2.69 8.59
CA LEU A 187 -7.73 -2.06 7.76
C LEU A 187 -9.12 -2.46 8.27
N ALA A 188 -9.96 -1.49 8.59
CA ALA A 188 -11.38 -1.72 8.78
C ALA A 188 -12.19 -1.13 7.63
N ASP A 189 -13.29 -1.81 7.32
CA ASP A 189 -14.32 -1.40 6.38
C ASP A 189 -15.64 -1.26 7.16
N ASP A 190 -16.27 -0.11 7.02
CA ASP A 190 -17.70 0.02 7.26
C ASP A 190 -18.41 0.41 5.96
N SER A 191 -19.35 -0.44 5.53
CA SER A 191 -20.02 -0.29 4.24
C SER A 191 -21.52 -0.47 4.41
N GLY A 192 -22.29 0.22 3.58
CA GLY A 192 -23.73 0.09 3.57
C GLY A 192 -24.36 0.64 2.30
N LEU A 193 -25.64 0.31 2.14
CA LEU A 193 -26.49 0.84 1.08
C LEU A 193 -27.24 2.06 1.60
N LYS A 194 -27.16 3.19 0.90
CA LYS A 194 -27.97 4.39 1.15
C LYS A 194 -28.99 4.52 0.03
N VAL A 195 -30.28 4.55 0.35
CA VAL A 195 -31.36 4.76 -0.64
C VAL A 195 -31.98 6.12 -0.42
N ASP A 196 -32.01 6.96 -1.46
CA ASP A 196 -32.29 8.39 -1.32
C ASP A 196 -33.72 8.65 -0.85
N VAL A 197 -34.71 7.96 -1.44
CA VAL A 197 -36.12 8.10 -1.07
C VAL A 197 -36.42 7.61 0.36
N LEU A 198 -35.56 6.77 0.93
CA LEU A 198 -35.63 6.32 2.32
C LEU A 198 -34.79 7.19 3.27
N GLY A 199 -34.36 8.37 2.84
CA GLY A 199 -33.52 9.26 3.65
C GLY A 199 -32.14 8.69 3.96
N GLY A 200 -31.61 7.83 3.09
CA GLY A 200 -30.31 7.17 3.28
C GLY A 200 -30.35 5.85 4.03
N LEU A 201 -31.53 5.37 4.45
CA LEU A 201 -31.67 4.00 4.95
C LEU A 201 -31.47 2.98 3.81
N PRO A 202 -30.96 1.76 4.08
CA PRO A 202 -30.55 1.21 5.39
C PRO A 202 -29.34 1.87 6.08
N GLY A 203 -28.44 2.51 5.34
CA GLY A 203 -27.27 3.21 5.89
C GLY A 203 -26.37 2.30 6.73
N VAL A 204 -25.91 2.79 7.90
CA VAL A 204 -25.09 2.04 8.86
C VAL A 204 -25.79 0.78 9.41
N TRP A 205 -27.10 0.63 9.24
CA TRP A 205 -27.87 -0.54 9.65
C TRP A 205 -27.98 -1.61 8.55
N SER A 206 -27.28 -1.46 7.42
CA SER A 206 -27.37 -2.36 6.26
C SER A 206 -27.31 -3.86 6.60
N ALA A 207 -26.38 -4.28 7.47
CA ALA A 207 -26.26 -5.70 7.84
C ALA A 207 -27.43 -6.22 8.71
N ARG A 208 -28.15 -5.31 9.37
CA ARG A 208 -29.19 -5.59 10.37
C ARG A 208 -30.50 -4.87 10.05
N PHE A 209 -30.75 -4.62 8.76
CA PHE A 209 -31.88 -3.80 8.34
C PHE A 209 -33.22 -4.47 8.70
N ALA A 210 -33.33 -5.78 8.50
CA ALA A 210 -34.48 -6.58 8.92
C ALA A 210 -34.45 -7.00 10.41
N GLY A 211 -33.42 -6.61 11.16
CA GLY A 211 -33.24 -6.94 12.57
C GLY A 211 -31.86 -7.50 12.88
N VAL A 212 -31.59 -7.74 14.17
CA VAL A 212 -30.35 -8.39 14.62
C VAL A 212 -30.34 -9.84 14.12
N GLY A 213 -29.25 -10.25 13.47
CA GLY A 213 -29.11 -11.60 12.91
C GLY A 213 -29.82 -11.82 11.57
N ALA A 214 -30.29 -10.74 10.93
CA ALA A 214 -30.93 -10.82 9.61
C ALA A 214 -29.97 -11.38 8.55
N THR A 215 -30.51 -12.24 7.69
CA THR A 215 -29.84 -12.72 6.49
C THR A 215 -29.91 -11.70 5.35
N ASP A 216 -29.04 -11.84 4.35
CA ASP A 216 -29.09 -11.03 3.13
C ASP A 216 -30.46 -11.07 2.45
N GLN A 217 -31.11 -12.24 2.45
CA GLN A 217 -32.44 -12.40 1.85
C GLN A 217 -33.53 -11.64 2.62
N GLU A 218 -33.50 -11.66 3.96
CA GLU A 218 -34.45 -10.89 4.79
C GLU A 218 -34.24 -9.39 4.65
N ASN A 219 -32.97 -8.95 4.62
CA ASN A 219 -32.61 -7.56 4.37
C ASN A 219 -33.10 -7.08 3.00
N ASN A 220 -32.93 -7.90 1.96
CA ASN A 220 -33.45 -7.63 0.61
C ASN A 220 -34.98 -7.57 0.57
N ALA A 221 -35.66 -8.52 1.22
CA ALA A 221 -37.12 -8.55 1.29
C ALA A 221 -37.69 -7.32 1.98
N LYS A 222 -37.08 -6.89 3.10
CA LYS A 222 -37.47 -5.66 3.77
C LYS A 222 -37.23 -4.44 2.89
N LEU A 223 -36.08 -4.35 2.21
CA LEU A 223 -35.81 -3.23 1.32
C LEU A 223 -36.85 -3.10 0.21
N LEU A 224 -37.23 -4.21 -0.42
CA LEU A 224 -38.29 -4.22 -1.43
C LEU A 224 -39.65 -3.82 -0.84
N HIS A 225 -39.95 -4.22 0.39
CA HIS A 225 -41.18 -3.82 1.09
C HIS A 225 -41.24 -2.30 1.32
N GLU A 226 -40.18 -1.69 1.83
CA GLU A 226 -40.10 -0.23 2.05
C GLU A 226 -40.22 0.55 0.74
N LEU A 227 -39.80 -0.04 -0.38
CA LEU A 227 -39.86 0.55 -1.72
C LEU A 227 -41.09 0.10 -2.54
N ALA A 228 -42.09 -0.54 -1.92
CA ALA A 228 -43.24 -1.09 -2.64
C ALA A 228 -44.10 -0.03 -3.33
N MET A 229 -44.10 1.21 -2.82
CA MET A 229 -44.85 2.34 -3.38
C MET A 229 -44.01 3.25 -4.27
N VAL A 230 -42.75 2.88 -4.55
CA VAL A 230 -41.85 3.61 -5.43
C VAL A 230 -41.82 2.90 -6.78
N PHE A 231 -42.70 3.33 -7.68
CA PHE A 231 -43.01 2.63 -8.93
C PHE A 231 -42.02 2.91 -10.07
N GLU A 232 -41.36 4.07 -10.04
CA GLU A 232 -40.45 4.51 -11.11
C GLU A 232 -39.00 4.24 -10.70
N LEU A 233 -38.20 3.68 -11.61
CA LEU A 233 -36.80 3.32 -11.32
C LEU A 233 -35.96 4.55 -10.93
N LYS A 234 -36.19 5.69 -11.60
CA LYS A 234 -35.49 6.96 -11.35
C LYS A 234 -35.65 7.46 -9.91
N ASP A 235 -36.74 7.08 -9.23
CA ASP A 235 -37.05 7.48 -7.86
C ASP A 235 -36.48 6.49 -6.82
N ARG A 236 -35.80 5.43 -7.29
CA ARG A 236 -35.13 4.40 -6.48
C ARG A 236 -33.61 4.56 -6.50
N SER A 237 -33.12 5.79 -6.64
CA SER A 237 -31.69 6.08 -6.61
C SER A 237 -31.08 5.64 -5.27
N ALA A 238 -29.90 5.04 -5.37
CA ALA A 238 -29.19 4.51 -4.24
C ALA A 238 -27.69 4.54 -4.49
N GLN A 239 -26.92 4.35 -3.44
CA GLN A 239 -25.48 4.23 -3.53
C GLN A 239 -24.97 3.26 -2.48
N PHE A 240 -24.06 2.39 -2.88
CA PHE A 240 -23.20 1.74 -1.92
C PHE A 240 -22.13 2.71 -1.46
N HIS A 241 -21.92 2.78 -0.15
CA HIS A 241 -20.86 3.55 0.46
C HIS A 241 -19.90 2.61 1.19
N THR A 242 -18.63 2.96 1.20
CA THR A 242 -17.65 2.40 2.11
C THR A 242 -16.79 3.50 2.69
N THR A 243 -16.51 3.40 3.98
CA THR A 243 -15.39 4.06 4.63
C THR A 243 -14.33 3.01 4.97
N LEU A 244 -13.12 3.26 4.50
CA LEU A 244 -11.94 2.47 4.84
C LEU A 244 -11.08 3.24 5.82
N VAL A 245 -10.70 2.58 6.91
CA VAL A 245 -9.79 3.15 7.91
C VAL A 245 -8.58 2.25 8.07
N VAL A 246 -7.38 2.79 7.88
CA VAL A 246 -6.13 2.12 8.26
C VAL A 246 -5.63 2.69 9.57
N ALA A 247 -5.46 1.83 10.56
CA ALA A 247 -4.85 2.15 11.85
C ALA A 247 -3.54 1.38 12.04
N SER A 248 -2.58 1.97 12.73
CA SER A 248 -1.35 1.33 13.18
C SER A 248 -0.95 1.91 14.53
N PRO A 249 -0.32 1.13 15.44
CA PRO A 249 0.01 1.61 16.77
C PRO A 249 0.85 2.89 16.73
N GLY A 250 0.41 3.90 17.48
CA GLY A 250 1.09 5.19 17.56
C GLY A 250 1.02 6.01 16.26
N LYS A 251 0.10 5.75 15.34
CA LYS A 251 -0.12 6.59 14.15
C LYS A 251 -1.55 7.10 14.10
N GLU A 252 -1.74 8.33 13.60
CA GLU A 252 -3.08 8.84 13.28
C GLU A 252 -3.70 7.98 12.17
N SER A 253 -4.95 7.52 12.36
CA SER A 253 -5.61 6.65 11.41
C SER A 253 -5.87 7.36 10.07
N LEU A 254 -5.59 6.66 8.98
CA LEU A 254 -5.87 7.10 7.61
C LEU A 254 -7.29 6.73 7.24
N VAL A 255 -8.06 7.69 6.70
CA VAL A 255 -9.45 7.47 6.31
C VAL A 255 -9.65 7.86 4.86
N VAL A 256 -10.34 6.98 4.11
CA VAL A 256 -10.82 7.25 2.77
C VAL A 256 -12.23 6.70 2.60
N GLU A 257 -13.01 7.35 1.75
CA GLU A 257 -14.38 6.94 1.46
C GLU A 257 -14.67 6.95 -0.03
N ALA A 258 -15.64 6.13 -0.45
CA ALA A 258 -16.17 6.18 -1.80
C ALA A 258 -17.63 5.74 -1.84
N ASP A 259 -18.36 6.35 -2.77
CA ASP A 259 -19.71 5.96 -3.14
C ASP A 259 -19.71 5.31 -4.53
N TRP A 260 -20.61 4.36 -4.71
CA TRP A 260 -20.92 3.74 -5.99
C TRP A 260 -22.41 3.97 -6.28
N PRO A 261 -22.76 4.92 -7.16
CA PRO A 261 -24.13 5.29 -7.44
C PRO A 261 -24.82 4.25 -8.35
N GLY A 262 -26.13 4.11 -8.15
CA GLY A 262 -26.96 3.16 -8.87
C GLY A 262 -28.43 3.30 -8.50
N TYR A 263 -29.20 2.23 -8.74
CA TYR A 263 -30.62 2.20 -8.47
C TYR A 263 -31.03 0.86 -7.85
N ILE A 264 -32.12 0.84 -7.08
CA ILE A 264 -32.68 -0.41 -6.55
C ILE A 264 -33.65 -1.03 -7.55
N ASN A 265 -33.34 -2.24 -8.02
CA ASN A 265 -34.19 -3.01 -8.91
C ASN A 265 -35.48 -3.47 -8.21
N PHE A 266 -36.51 -3.80 -8.99
CA PHE A 266 -37.80 -4.27 -8.47
C PHE A 266 -37.77 -5.72 -7.98
N GLU A 267 -36.79 -6.50 -8.46
CA GLU A 267 -36.60 -7.91 -8.15
C GLU A 267 -35.10 -8.26 -8.12
N PRO A 268 -34.67 -9.26 -7.34
CA PRO A 268 -33.28 -9.69 -7.34
C PRO A 268 -32.89 -10.31 -8.68
N LYS A 269 -31.68 -9.99 -9.16
CA LYS A 269 -31.05 -10.58 -10.35
C LYS A 269 -29.62 -10.97 -10.03
N GLY A 270 -29.10 -12.01 -10.69
CA GLY A 270 -27.74 -12.50 -10.48
C GLY A 270 -27.55 -13.36 -9.23
N GLU A 271 -26.42 -14.06 -9.18
CA GLU A 271 -26.08 -15.02 -8.12
C GLU A 271 -24.71 -14.73 -7.48
N ASN A 272 -23.95 -13.77 -8.02
CA ASN A 272 -22.64 -13.41 -7.48
C ASN A 272 -22.77 -12.39 -6.34
N GLY A 273 -21.69 -12.23 -5.58
CA GLY A 273 -21.62 -11.19 -4.56
C GLY A 273 -22.35 -11.56 -3.27
N PHE A 274 -22.82 -10.55 -2.53
CA PHE A 274 -23.49 -10.71 -1.24
C PHE A 274 -24.37 -9.49 -0.88
N GLY A 275 -25.15 -9.58 0.18
CA GLY A 275 -25.97 -8.48 0.68
C GLY A 275 -27.01 -8.00 -0.34
N TYR A 276 -26.97 -6.71 -0.66
CA TYR A 276 -27.89 -6.06 -1.59
C TYR A 276 -27.45 -6.11 -3.07
N ASP A 277 -26.35 -6.80 -3.38
CA ASP A 277 -25.83 -6.92 -4.75
C ASP A 277 -26.89 -7.36 -5.78
N PRO A 278 -27.82 -8.30 -5.48
CA PRO A 278 -28.87 -8.70 -6.42
C PRO A 278 -29.91 -7.63 -6.74
N LEU A 279 -30.05 -6.64 -5.85
CA LEU A 279 -30.99 -5.53 -6.02
C LEU A 279 -30.34 -4.26 -6.56
N PHE A 280 -29.01 -4.13 -6.46
CA PHE A 280 -28.31 -2.90 -6.82
C PHE A 280 -27.94 -2.86 -8.30
N LEU A 281 -28.63 -2.04 -9.09
CA LEU A 281 -28.32 -1.80 -10.50
C LEU A 281 -27.13 -0.86 -10.67
N VAL A 282 -26.22 -1.24 -11.56
CA VAL A 282 -24.98 -0.51 -11.81
C VAL A 282 -25.16 0.45 -12.99
N GLY A 283 -25.13 1.75 -12.69
CA GLY A 283 -25.33 2.81 -13.69
C GLY A 283 -26.62 2.61 -14.49
N GLU A 284 -26.54 2.81 -15.81
CA GLU A 284 -27.65 2.63 -16.75
C GLU A 284 -27.60 1.28 -17.49
N THR A 285 -26.75 0.35 -17.03
CA THR A 285 -26.48 -0.92 -17.76
C THR A 285 -27.63 -1.93 -17.70
N GLY A 286 -28.60 -1.73 -16.80
CA GLY A 286 -29.68 -2.67 -16.53
C GLY A 286 -29.24 -3.95 -15.80
N LYS A 287 -27.95 -4.10 -15.50
CA LYS A 287 -27.39 -5.22 -14.73
C LYS A 287 -27.33 -4.89 -13.24
N SER A 288 -27.66 -5.86 -12.42
CA SER A 288 -27.39 -5.85 -10.99
C SER A 288 -25.90 -6.11 -10.70
N SER A 289 -25.41 -5.68 -9.54
CA SER A 289 -24.04 -5.97 -9.11
C SER A 289 -23.79 -7.48 -8.96
N ALA A 290 -24.82 -8.28 -8.67
CA ALA A 290 -24.71 -9.74 -8.59
C ALA A 290 -24.63 -10.43 -9.96
N GLU A 291 -24.88 -9.72 -11.06
CA GLU A 291 -24.62 -10.22 -12.42
C GLU A 291 -23.20 -9.92 -12.88
N LEU A 292 -22.47 -9.07 -12.17
CA LEU A 292 -21.07 -8.80 -12.47
C LEU A 292 -20.19 -9.95 -12.00
N THR A 293 -19.14 -10.23 -12.77
CA THR A 293 -18.03 -11.05 -12.29
C THR A 293 -17.29 -10.34 -11.16
N LEU A 294 -16.52 -11.10 -10.37
CA LEU A 294 -15.68 -10.52 -9.30
C LEU A 294 -14.70 -9.46 -9.86
N GLU A 295 -14.16 -9.69 -11.06
CA GLU A 295 -13.24 -8.75 -11.70
C GLU A 295 -13.95 -7.46 -12.13
N GLU A 296 -15.12 -7.57 -12.76
CA GLU A 296 -15.93 -6.40 -13.14
C GLU A 296 -16.41 -5.61 -11.93
N LYS A 297 -16.74 -6.26 -10.81
CA LYS A 297 -17.11 -5.59 -9.57
C LYS A 297 -15.89 -4.90 -8.92
N ASN A 298 -14.74 -5.56 -8.91
CA ASN A 298 -13.50 -5.04 -8.33
C ASN A 298 -12.84 -3.94 -9.17
N SER A 299 -13.37 -3.58 -10.34
CA SER A 299 -12.90 -2.44 -11.12
C SER A 299 -13.68 -1.15 -10.88
N GLN A 300 -14.91 -1.23 -10.35
CA GLN A 300 -15.83 -0.08 -10.30
C GLN A 300 -16.63 0.07 -9.00
N SER A 301 -16.63 -0.94 -8.12
CA SER A 301 -17.41 -0.87 -6.88
C SER A 301 -16.89 0.19 -5.92
N HIS A 302 -17.73 0.58 -4.97
CA HIS A 302 -17.39 1.46 -3.85
C HIS A 302 -16.08 1.03 -3.14
N ARG A 303 -15.86 -0.27 -2.89
CA ARG A 303 -14.58 -0.76 -2.33
C ARG A 303 -13.40 -0.58 -3.27
N ALA A 304 -13.56 -0.91 -4.55
CA ALA A 304 -12.50 -0.70 -5.54
C ALA A 304 -12.10 0.78 -5.61
N LEU A 305 -13.08 1.67 -5.63
CA LEU A 305 -12.87 3.12 -5.65
C LEU A 305 -12.21 3.62 -4.36
N ALA A 306 -12.64 3.15 -3.20
CA ALA A 306 -12.05 3.51 -1.92
C ALA A 306 -10.62 2.99 -1.78
N VAL A 307 -10.33 1.76 -2.21
CA VAL A 307 -8.95 1.26 -2.20
C VAL A 307 -8.10 2.06 -3.19
N LYS A 308 -8.60 2.42 -4.38
CA LYS A 308 -7.84 3.28 -5.29
C LYS A 308 -7.43 4.60 -4.61
N LYS A 309 -8.39 5.26 -3.93
CA LYS A 309 -8.10 6.47 -3.13
C LYS A 309 -7.11 6.19 -2.01
N LEU A 310 -7.25 5.05 -1.31
CA LEU A 310 -6.32 4.63 -0.26
C LEU A 310 -4.89 4.59 -0.79
N LEU A 311 -4.67 3.97 -1.94
CA LEU A 311 -3.33 3.78 -2.51
C LEU A 311 -2.65 5.07 -2.94
N GLU A 312 -3.43 6.10 -3.28
CA GLU A 312 -2.89 7.41 -3.62
C GLU A 312 -2.26 8.09 -2.39
N VAL A 313 -2.79 7.85 -1.19
CA VAL A 313 -2.36 8.51 0.06
C VAL A 313 -1.57 7.61 1.01
N PHE A 314 -1.65 6.30 0.83
CA PHE A 314 -1.06 5.30 1.72
C PHE A 314 0.47 5.38 1.84
N PRO A 315 1.27 5.56 0.76
CA PRO A 315 2.72 5.69 0.88
C PRO A 315 3.15 6.90 1.72
N SER A 316 2.46 8.04 1.55
CA SER A 316 2.72 9.24 2.35
C SER A 316 2.32 9.04 3.81
N TRP A 317 1.25 8.29 4.08
CA TRP A 317 0.87 7.95 5.45
C TRP A 317 1.88 6.99 6.10
N GLN A 318 2.39 6.00 5.37
CA GLN A 318 3.38 5.05 5.89
C GLN A 318 4.70 5.71 6.27
N SER A 319 5.16 6.70 5.50
CA SER A 319 6.42 7.41 5.75
C SER A 319 6.35 8.41 6.91
N LYS A 320 5.15 8.75 7.39
CA LYS A 320 5.02 9.59 8.60
C LYS A 320 5.56 8.84 9.82
N PRO A 321 6.36 9.51 10.68
CA PRO A 321 6.79 8.93 11.95
C PRO A 321 5.58 8.66 12.85
N SER A 322 5.71 7.65 13.71
CA SER A 322 4.75 7.44 14.79
C SER A 322 4.77 8.63 15.76
N LEU A 323 3.60 8.97 16.28
CA LEU A 323 3.33 10.05 17.25
C LEU A 323 4.06 9.87 18.57
#